data_AF-A0A959Y8C1-F1
#
_entry.id   AF-A0A959Y8C1-F1
#
_cell.length_a   1.000
_cell.length_b   1.000
_cell.length_c   1.000
_cell.angle_alpha   90.00
_cell.angle_beta   90.00
_cell.angle_gamma   90.00
#
_symmetry.space_group_name_H-M   'P 1'
#
loop_
_entity.id
_entity.type
_entity.pdbx_description
1 polymer ?
#
loop_
_entity_poly.entity_id
_entity_poly.type
_entity_poly.pdbx_seq_one_letter_code
_entity_poly.pdbx_strand_id
1 'polypeptide(L)'
;SDPFGAGTNGVAQAPWSEASAVNQPGDRRILTSQGPFDMVPGWHGQLHYAFVFARASSGGPQASVAALQQRVDSVQAFFEQELRSDGFEEDPWCVSDFSLGLGAMPAMSELAVWPNPTEAQLFLTVPADTRIQELLVHDAAGRTVIQRGMVDPSGGLDVSSLAQGHYVLLLRTDRGLARARFVRR
;
A
#
# COMPACT_ATOMS: atom_id res chain seq x y z
N SER A 1 -24.64 5.76 -24.34
CA SER A 1 -25.98 5.84 -24.95
C SER A 1 -26.80 4.69 -24.41
N ASP A 2 -28.13 4.83 -24.38
CA ASP A 2 -29.03 3.76 -23.96
C ASP A 2 -30.19 3.66 -24.97
N PRO A 3 -29.93 3.16 -26.19
CA PRO A 3 -30.91 3.14 -27.26
C PRO A 3 -32.13 2.24 -26.95
N PHE A 4 -32.00 1.32 -25.99
CA PHE A 4 -33.06 0.39 -25.58
C PHE A 4 -33.70 0.76 -24.24
N GLY A 5 -33.25 1.82 -23.57
CA GLY A 5 -33.80 2.27 -22.30
C GLY A 5 -33.54 1.31 -21.12
N ALA A 6 -32.54 0.42 -21.21
CA ALA A 6 -32.30 -0.63 -20.22
C ALA A 6 -31.92 -0.07 -18.84
N GLY A 7 -31.23 1.08 -18.81
CA GLY A 7 -30.86 1.78 -17.57
C GLY A 7 -31.82 2.92 -17.21
N THR A 8 -32.84 3.17 -18.04
CA THR A 8 -33.68 4.36 -17.97
C THR A 8 -35.17 4.03 -18.04
N ASN A 9 -35.57 2.92 -17.41
CA ASN A 9 -36.96 2.46 -17.30
C ASN A 9 -37.71 2.41 -18.65
N GLY A 10 -37.02 1.96 -19.70
CA GLY A 10 -37.59 1.82 -21.05
C GLY A 10 -37.63 3.10 -21.87
N VAL A 11 -37.06 4.20 -21.38
CA VAL A 11 -36.99 5.47 -22.14
C VAL A 11 -35.68 5.53 -22.93
N ALA A 12 -35.74 5.31 -24.24
CA ALA A 12 -34.55 5.38 -25.09
C ALA A 12 -33.82 6.73 -24.97
N GLN A 13 -32.50 6.68 -24.78
CA GLN A 13 -31.64 7.85 -24.66
C GLN A 13 -30.89 8.12 -25.97
N ALA A 14 -30.76 9.41 -26.29
CA ALA A 14 -29.97 9.86 -27.43
C ALA A 14 -28.49 9.38 -27.34
N PRO A 15 -27.75 9.39 -28.47
CA PRO A 15 -26.32 9.12 -28.45
C PRO A 15 -25.59 10.01 -27.44
N TRP A 16 -24.85 9.39 -26.53
CA TRP A 16 -24.04 10.08 -25.53
C TRP A 16 -22.58 10.03 -25.94
N SER A 17 -21.87 11.14 -25.81
CA SER A 17 -20.42 11.23 -25.98
C SER A 17 -19.85 12.18 -24.95
N GLU A 18 -18.57 12.03 -24.58
CA GLU A 18 -17.91 12.98 -23.66
C GLU A 18 -17.93 14.41 -24.22
N ALA A 19 -17.90 14.55 -25.55
CA ALA A 19 -17.99 15.84 -26.25
C ALA A 19 -19.38 16.50 -26.11
N SER A 20 -20.46 15.70 -26.16
CA SER A 20 -21.83 16.19 -26.01
C SER A 20 -22.31 16.27 -24.56
N ALA A 21 -21.62 15.60 -23.63
CA ALA A 21 -21.94 15.59 -22.20
C ALA A 21 -21.64 16.92 -21.50
N VAL A 22 -20.81 17.78 -22.09
CA VAL A 22 -20.37 19.07 -21.50
C VAL A 22 -19.82 18.90 -20.08
N ASN A 23 -19.13 17.79 -19.84
CA ASN A 23 -18.50 17.53 -18.56
C ASN A 23 -17.40 18.56 -18.31
N GLN A 24 -17.43 19.22 -17.14
CA GLN A 24 -16.40 20.18 -16.76
C GLN A 24 -15.07 19.44 -16.47
N PRO A 25 -13.91 20.07 -16.74
CA PRO A 25 -12.62 19.55 -16.31
C PRO A 25 -12.57 19.38 -14.79
N GLY A 26 -11.98 18.28 -14.31
CA GLY A 26 -11.87 18.00 -12.87
C GLY A 26 -11.09 16.72 -12.58
N ASP A 27 -10.89 16.43 -11.29
CA ASP A 27 -10.28 15.18 -10.83
C ASP A 27 -11.14 13.98 -11.24
N ARG A 28 -10.52 12.98 -11.88
CA ARG A 28 -11.18 11.76 -12.34
C ARG A 28 -10.45 10.58 -11.72
N ARG A 29 -11.19 9.74 -11.00
CA ARG A 29 -10.69 8.51 -10.40
C ARG A 29 -11.23 7.32 -11.16
N ILE A 30 -10.34 6.37 -11.45
CA ILE A 30 -10.68 5.16 -12.19
C ILE A 30 -10.50 3.99 -11.23
N LEU A 31 -11.53 3.15 -11.14
CA LEU A 31 -11.46 1.85 -10.47
C LEU A 31 -11.45 0.78 -11.55
N THR A 32 -10.46 -0.10 -11.51
CA THR A 32 -10.38 -1.27 -12.37
C THR A 32 -10.57 -2.53 -11.52
N SER A 33 -11.21 -3.53 -12.10
CA SER A 33 -11.40 -4.85 -11.49
C SER A 33 -10.91 -5.90 -12.47
N GLN A 34 -10.12 -6.87 -12.00
CA GLN A 34 -9.64 -8.00 -12.78
C GLN A 34 -10.02 -9.30 -12.07
N GLY A 35 -10.48 -10.29 -12.84
CA GLY A 35 -10.92 -11.59 -12.31
C GLY A 35 -11.97 -12.27 -13.19
N PRO A 36 -12.40 -13.50 -12.82
CA PRO A 36 -11.96 -14.27 -11.65
C PRO A 36 -10.61 -14.95 -11.87
N PHE A 37 -9.86 -15.18 -10.79
CA PHE A 37 -8.65 -16.00 -10.80
C PHE A 37 -8.58 -16.82 -9.51
N ASP A 38 -8.02 -18.03 -9.59
CA ASP A 38 -7.85 -18.92 -8.45
C ASP A 38 -6.43 -18.79 -7.90
N MET A 39 -6.31 -18.37 -6.64
CA MET A 39 -5.04 -18.31 -5.93
C MET A 39 -4.88 -19.52 -5.01
N VAL A 40 -4.18 -20.55 -5.48
CA VAL A 40 -3.82 -21.68 -4.63
C VAL A 40 -2.65 -21.32 -3.71
N PRO A 41 -2.47 -22.00 -2.56
CA PRO A 41 -1.34 -21.73 -1.67
C PRO A 41 0.00 -21.82 -2.40
N GLY A 42 0.85 -20.79 -2.24
CA GLY A 42 2.16 -20.70 -2.89
C GLY A 42 2.17 -20.05 -4.29
N TRP A 43 1.01 -19.70 -4.84
CA TRP A 43 0.95 -18.92 -6.09
C TRP A 43 1.33 -17.46 -5.88
N HIS A 44 2.05 -16.92 -6.86
CA HIS A 44 2.39 -15.51 -6.98
C HIS A 44 1.90 -15.01 -8.34
N GLY A 45 1.14 -13.92 -8.35
CA GLY A 45 0.73 -13.23 -9.58
C GLY A 45 1.50 -11.93 -9.71
N GLN A 46 2.05 -11.65 -10.89
CA GLN A 46 2.68 -10.37 -11.20
C GLN A 46 1.68 -9.50 -11.97
N LEU A 47 1.48 -8.26 -11.50
CA LEU A 47 0.61 -7.29 -12.14
C LEU A 47 1.47 -6.18 -12.74
N HIS A 48 1.48 -6.08 -14.07
CA HIS A 48 2.09 -4.97 -14.78
C HIS A 48 1.03 -3.90 -15.06
N TYR A 49 1.31 -2.66 -14.67
CA TYR A 49 0.43 -1.52 -14.90
C TYR A 49 1.23 -0.35 -15.49
N ALA A 50 0.63 0.36 -16.44
CA ALA A 50 1.21 1.55 -17.05
C ALA A 50 0.19 2.69 -17.02
N PHE A 51 0.56 3.81 -16.40
CA PHE A 51 -0.23 5.04 -16.45
C PHE A 51 0.27 5.90 -17.60
N VAL A 52 -0.43 5.85 -18.73
CA VAL A 52 -0.07 6.62 -19.91
C VAL A 52 -0.85 7.93 -19.91
N PHE A 53 -0.12 9.03 -20.06
CA PHE A 53 -0.70 10.36 -20.23
C PHE A 53 -0.22 10.98 -21.53
N ALA A 54 -1.14 11.63 -22.25
CA ALA A 54 -0.83 12.46 -23.40
C ALA A 54 -1.78 13.66 -23.46
N ARG A 55 -1.24 14.79 -23.90
CA ARG A 55 -2.02 15.99 -24.20
C ARG A 55 -1.48 16.60 -25.48
N ALA A 56 -2.37 16.81 -26.45
CA ALA A 56 -2.01 17.53 -27.67
C ALA A 56 -1.86 19.04 -27.39
N SER A 57 -0.92 19.68 -28.07
CA SER A 57 -0.70 21.14 -27.98
C SER A 57 -1.79 21.94 -28.71
N SER A 58 -2.54 21.31 -29.61
CA SER A 58 -3.64 21.89 -30.40
C SER A 58 -4.63 20.80 -30.83
N GLY A 59 -5.80 21.17 -31.36
CA GLY A 59 -6.78 20.21 -31.88
C GLY A 59 -7.76 19.62 -30.84
N GLY A 60 -7.77 20.20 -29.62
CA GLY A 60 -8.75 19.88 -28.59
C GLY A 60 -8.59 18.48 -27.96
N PRO A 61 -9.62 18.00 -27.23
CA PRO A 61 -9.58 16.71 -26.54
C PRO A 61 -9.34 15.52 -27.48
N GLN A 62 -9.94 15.54 -28.68
CA GLN A 62 -9.81 14.43 -29.63
C GLN A 62 -8.36 14.25 -30.11
N ALA A 63 -7.62 15.34 -30.35
CA ALA A 63 -6.21 15.26 -30.67
C ALA A 63 -5.38 14.69 -29.50
N SER A 64 -5.78 14.96 -28.26
CA SER A 64 -5.14 14.38 -27.07
C SER A 64 -5.41 12.87 -26.95
N VAL A 65 -6.62 12.41 -27.33
CA VAL A 65 -6.94 10.98 -27.42
C VAL A 65 -6.10 10.29 -28.48
N ALA A 66 -5.94 10.88 -29.67
CA ALA A 66 -5.08 10.33 -30.72
C ALA A 66 -3.60 10.25 -30.27
N ALA A 67 -3.10 11.30 -29.60
CA ALA A 67 -1.76 11.29 -29.02
C ALA A 67 -1.62 10.24 -27.90
N LEU A 68 -2.67 10.02 -27.10
CA LEU A 68 -2.70 8.98 -26.08
C LEU A 68 -2.63 7.60 -26.71
N GLN A 69 -3.41 7.35 -27.77
CA GLN A 69 -3.39 6.08 -28.50
C GLN A 69 -1.98 5.77 -29.01
N GLN A 70 -1.31 6.72 -29.65
CA GLN A 70 0.08 6.52 -30.13
C GLN A 70 1.05 6.14 -29.00
N ARG A 71 0.89 6.72 -27.81
CA ARG A 71 1.71 6.36 -26.64
C ARG A 71 1.34 5.00 -26.07
N VAL A 72 0.06 4.66 -26.01
CA VAL A 72 -0.41 3.33 -25.60
C VAL A 72 0.14 2.27 -26.55
N ASP A 73 0.09 2.50 -27.86
CA ASP A 73 0.64 1.58 -28.86
C ASP A 73 2.15 1.35 -28.64
N SER A 74 2.90 2.39 -28.26
CA SER A 74 4.33 2.24 -27.94
C SER A 74 4.59 1.41 -26.68
N VAL A 75 3.75 1.56 -25.65
CA VAL A 75 3.84 0.77 -24.41
C VAL A 75 3.44 -0.68 -24.66
N GLN A 76 2.41 -0.90 -25.47
CA GLN A 76 2.01 -2.24 -25.90
C GLN A 76 3.12 -2.92 -26.69
N ALA A 77 3.70 -2.23 -27.67
CA ALA A 77 4.81 -2.76 -28.46
C ALA A 77 6.03 -3.11 -27.59
N PHE A 78 6.38 -2.26 -26.62
CA PHE A 78 7.42 -2.54 -25.63
C PHE A 78 7.09 -3.84 -24.86
N PHE A 79 5.88 -3.95 -24.32
CA PHE A 79 5.50 -5.12 -23.53
C PHE A 79 5.46 -6.40 -24.37
N GLU A 80 4.90 -6.35 -25.59
CA GLU A 80 4.82 -7.50 -26.50
C GLU A 80 6.19 -7.96 -27.01
N GLN A 81 7.15 -7.04 -27.12
CA GLN A 81 8.54 -7.35 -27.47
C GLN A 81 9.27 -7.99 -26.29
N GLU A 82 9.18 -7.39 -25.09
CA GLU A 82 9.90 -7.85 -23.90
C GLU A 82 9.29 -9.11 -23.27
N LEU A 83 7.98 -9.39 -23.42
CA LEU A 83 7.35 -10.65 -22.97
C LEU A 83 7.58 -11.85 -23.89
N ARG A 84 8.07 -11.63 -25.11
CA ARG A 84 8.35 -12.70 -26.08
C ARG A 84 9.72 -13.33 -25.89
N SER A 85 10.68 -12.54 -25.44
CA SER A 85 11.85 -13.07 -24.75
C SER A 85 11.45 -13.29 -23.30
N ASP A 86 12.08 -14.23 -22.61
CA ASP A 86 11.89 -14.45 -21.17
C ASP A 86 12.48 -13.27 -20.32
N GLY A 87 12.40 -12.04 -20.83
CA GLY A 87 13.16 -10.85 -20.45
C GLY A 87 12.73 -10.19 -19.14
N PHE A 88 11.74 -10.76 -18.46
CA PHE A 88 11.38 -10.36 -17.09
C PHE A 88 11.90 -11.34 -16.03
N GLU A 89 12.52 -12.48 -16.40
CA GLU A 89 13.20 -13.32 -15.40
C GLU A 89 14.56 -12.74 -14.96
N GLU A 90 15.15 -11.84 -15.74
CA GLU A 90 16.43 -11.17 -15.44
C GLU A 90 16.38 -9.71 -15.90
N ASP A 91 15.46 -8.89 -15.38
CA ASP A 91 15.40 -7.46 -15.72
C ASP A 91 16.56 -6.69 -15.02
N PRO A 92 17.56 -6.16 -15.78
CA PRO A 92 18.69 -5.41 -15.22
C PRO A 92 18.32 -4.05 -14.63
N TRP A 93 17.06 -3.62 -14.78
CA TRP A 93 16.51 -2.38 -14.24
C TRP A 93 15.58 -2.65 -13.05
N CYS A 94 15.10 -3.89 -12.88
CA CYS A 94 14.43 -4.37 -11.66
C CYS A 94 15.39 -4.84 -10.55
N VAL A 95 16.72 -4.72 -10.71
CA VAL A 95 17.67 -4.93 -9.60
C VAL A 95 17.92 -3.68 -8.75
N SER A 96 17.26 -2.56 -9.03
CA SER A 96 16.93 -1.67 -7.93
C SER A 96 15.69 -2.26 -7.27
N ASP A 97 15.88 -2.87 -6.10
CA ASP A 97 14.84 -3.08 -5.10
C ASP A 97 14.06 -1.77 -4.92
N PHE A 98 13.12 -1.49 -5.83
CA PHE A 98 12.08 -0.52 -5.58
C PHE A 98 11.13 -1.23 -4.63
N SER A 99 11.53 -1.22 -3.37
CA SER A 99 10.67 -1.64 -2.28
C SER A 99 9.45 -0.72 -2.31
N LEU A 100 8.36 -1.22 -2.91
CA LEU A 100 7.02 -0.66 -2.74
C LEU A 100 6.46 -0.97 -1.33
N GLY A 101 7.26 -1.63 -0.49
CA GLY A 101 7.11 -1.64 0.96
C GLY A 101 8.08 -0.65 1.62
N LEU A 102 7.81 -0.31 2.88
CA LEU A 102 8.92 0.06 3.77
C LEU A 102 9.89 -1.13 3.70
N GLY A 103 11.07 -0.95 3.09
CA GLY A 103 12.09 -2.00 3.05
C GLY A 103 12.16 -2.66 4.41
N ALA A 104 12.09 -3.99 4.45
CA ALA A 104 12.02 -4.73 5.70
C ALA A 104 13.24 -4.32 6.53
N MET A 105 13.03 -3.39 7.47
CA MET A 105 14.06 -3.01 8.40
C MET A 105 14.44 -4.29 9.11
N PRO A 106 15.74 -4.62 9.21
CA PRO A 106 16.18 -5.88 9.80
C PRO A 106 15.45 -6.05 11.12
N ALA A 107 14.59 -7.08 11.18
CA ALA A 107 13.81 -7.33 12.38
C ALA A 107 14.82 -7.59 13.50
N MET A 108 14.83 -6.75 14.52
CA MET A 108 15.67 -6.97 15.69
C MET A 108 15.32 -8.35 16.28
N SER A 109 16.27 -9.28 16.19
CA SER A 109 16.10 -10.68 16.61
C SER A 109 15.97 -10.86 18.13
N GLU A 110 16.18 -9.80 18.91
CA GLU A 110 16.39 -9.87 20.36
C GLU A 110 15.38 -9.05 21.19
N LEU A 111 14.31 -8.51 20.58
CA LEU A 111 13.27 -7.84 21.35
C LEU A 111 12.44 -8.86 22.14
N ALA A 112 12.54 -8.83 23.46
CA ALA A 112 11.65 -9.54 24.36
C ALA A 112 10.87 -8.57 25.25
N VAL A 113 9.62 -8.92 25.57
CA VAL A 113 8.77 -8.14 26.48
C VAL A 113 8.30 -9.02 27.63
N TRP A 114 8.43 -8.51 28.85
CA TRP A 114 8.11 -9.27 30.05
C TRP A 114 7.67 -8.35 31.20
N PRO A 115 6.85 -8.83 32.15
CA PRO A 115 6.11 -10.09 32.07
C PRO A 115 5.04 -10.02 30.96
N ASN A 116 4.72 -11.17 30.36
CA ASN A 116 3.59 -11.30 29.44
C ASN A 116 2.81 -12.57 29.82
N PRO A 117 1.59 -12.47 30.37
CA PRO A 117 0.79 -11.24 30.56
C PRO A 117 1.35 -10.26 31.62
N THR A 118 0.96 -8.98 31.54
CA THR A 118 1.35 -7.90 32.49
C THR A 118 0.16 -7.24 33.19
N GLU A 119 0.39 -6.79 34.42
CA GLU A 119 -0.58 -6.09 35.26
C GLU A 119 -0.38 -4.57 35.34
N ALA A 120 0.84 -4.06 35.19
CA ALA A 120 1.08 -2.62 35.37
C ALA A 120 2.35 -2.15 34.71
N GLN A 121 3.41 -2.96 34.77
CA GLN A 121 4.72 -2.60 34.25
C GLN A 121 5.15 -3.62 33.20
N LEU A 122 5.60 -3.12 32.05
CA LEU A 122 6.14 -3.92 30.96
C LEU A 122 7.61 -3.55 30.74
N PHE A 123 8.50 -4.52 30.88
CA PHE A 123 9.93 -4.38 30.67
C PHE A 123 10.31 -4.88 29.27
N LEU A 124 11.33 -4.24 28.71
CA LEU A 124 11.81 -4.49 27.36
C LEU A 124 13.26 -4.97 27.43
N THR A 125 13.53 -6.12 26.84
CA THR A 125 14.90 -6.54 26.54
C THR A 125 15.20 -6.13 25.12
N VAL A 126 16.25 -5.32 24.93
CA VAL A 126 16.77 -4.89 23.62
C VAL A 126 18.28 -5.16 23.60
N PRO A 127 18.89 -5.31 22.41
CA PRO A 127 20.34 -5.45 22.30
C PRO A 127 21.09 -4.32 23.00
N ALA A 128 22.27 -4.61 23.54
CA ALA A 128 23.11 -3.61 24.19
C ALA A 128 23.34 -2.39 23.27
N ASP A 129 23.37 -1.20 23.88
CA ASP A 129 23.56 0.10 23.22
C ASP A 129 22.50 0.46 22.15
N THR A 130 21.32 -0.15 22.22
CA THR A 130 20.20 0.23 21.34
C THR A 130 19.51 1.47 21.87
N ARG A 131 19.41 2.52 21.04
CA ARG A 131 18.70 3.75 21.38
C ARG A 131 17.27 3.69 20.87
N ILE A 132 16.29 3.63 21.78
CA ILE A 132 14.87 3.72 21.42
C ILE A 132 14.53 5.18 21.13
N GLN A 133 14.22 5.49 19.86
CA GLN A 133 13.83 6.81 19.40
C GLN A 133 12.34 7.07 19.64
N GLU A 134 11.52 6.04 19.49
CA GLU A 134 10.07 6.11 19.69
C GLU A 134 9.49 4.75 20.08
N LEU A 135 8.49 4.79 20.94
CA LEU A 135 7.72 3.65 21.41
C LEU A 135 6.23 3.93 21.17
N LEU A 136 5.55 3.01 20.50
CA LEU A 136 4.13 3.04 20.23
C LEU A 136 3.47 1.76 20.76
N VAL A 137 2.32 1.90 21.40
CA VAL A 137 1.46 0.77 21.76
C VAL A 137 0.14 0.93 21.02
N HIS A 138 -0.26 -0.11 20.29
CA HIS A 138 -1.54 -0.18 19.59
C HIS A 138 -2.46 -1.21 20.23
N ASP A 139 -3.76 -0.89 20.30
CA ASP A 139 -4.80 -1.84 20.66
C ASP A 139 -5.16 -2.79 19.50
N ALA A 140 -6.08 -3.72 19.74
CA ALA A 140 -6.55 -4.68 18.74
C ALA A 140 -7.25 -4.03 17.52
N ALA A 141 -7.70 -2.77 17.63
CA ALA A 141 -8.27 -2.01 16.53
C ALA A 141 -7.22 -1.16 15.78
N GLY A 142 -5.94 -1.24 16.17
CA GLY A 142 -4.84 -0.49 15.58
C GLY A 142 -4.69 0.95 16.11
N ARG A 143 -5.50 1.38 17.09
CA ARG A 143 -5.40 2.74 17.65
C ARG A 143 -4.19 2.85 18.54
N THR A 144 -3.41 3.92 18.39
CA THR A 144 -2.28 4.22 19.29
C THR A 144 -2.83 4.62 20.67
N VAL A 145 -2.54 3.83 21.70
CA VAL A 145 -2.96 4.08 23.09
C VAL A 145 -1.82 4.60 23.97
N ILE A 146 -0.57 4.35 23.60
CA ILE A 146 0.62 4.95 24.22
C ILE A 146 1.58 5.38 23.12
N GLN A 147 2.13 6.58 23.25
CA GLN A 147 3.23 7.08 22.43
C GLN A 147 4.26 7.78 23.33
N ARG A 148 5.52 7.39 23.21
CA ARG A 148 6.65 7.99 23.92
C ARG A 148 7.80 8.24 22.94
N GLY A 149 8.35 9.44 22.95
CA GLY A 149 9.62 9.74 22.29
C GLY A 149 10.79 9.45 23.22
N MET A 150 11.95 9.12 22.65
CA MET A 150 13.24 8.84 23.30
C MET A 150 13.12 8.18 24.68
N VAL A 151 13.16 6.84 24.71
CA VAL A 151 12.88 6.05 25.91
C VAL A 151 14.13 5.31 26.35
N ASP A 152 14.41 5.30 27.65
CA ASP A 152 15.39 4.40 28.25
C ASP A 152 14.76 3.01 28.43
N PRO A 153 15.31 1.95 27.82
CA PRO A 153 14.77 0.59 27.96
C PRO A 153 14.74 0.06 29.40
N SER A 154 15.56 0.60 30.30
CA SER A 154 15.68 0.11 31.69
C SER A 154 14.54 0.57 32.60
N GLY A 155 13.79 1.62 32.23
CA GLY A 155 12.84 2.30 33.10
C GLY A 155 11.49 1.60 33.32
N GLY A 156 11.19 0.53 32.57
CA GLY A 156 9.86 -0.08 32.54
C GLY A 156 8.79 0.84 31.90
N LEU A 157 7.81 0.25 31.23
CA LEU A 157 6.68 0.96 30.65
C LEU A 157 5.44 0.75 31.52
N ASP A 158 4.91 1.84 32.08
CA ASP A 158 3.62 1.81 32.75
C ASP A 158 2.47 1.61 31.76
N VAL A 159 1.78 0.48 31.91
CA VAL A 159 0.62 0.05 31.13
C VAL A 159 -0.62 -0.14 32.02
N SER A 160 -0.57 0.30 33.28
CA SER A 160 -1.68 0.14 34.24
C SER A 160 -3.00 0.76 33.76
N SER A 161 -2.92 1.87 33.03
CA SER A 161 -4.06 2.60 32.46
C SER A 161 -4.70 1.93 31.24
N LEU A 162 -4.07 0.91 30.66
CA LEU A 162 -4.62 0.18 29.52
C LEU A 162 -5.75 -0.76 29.97
N ALA A 163 -6.80 -0.86 29.17
CA ALA A 163 -7.85 -1.86 29.38
C ALA A 163 -7.31 -3.29 29.19
N GLN A 164 -7.99 -4.28 29.75
CA GLN A 164 -7.64 -5.69 29.54
C GLN A 164 -7.72 -6.04 28.06
N GLY A 165 -6.69 -6.70 27.51
CA GLY A 165 -6.68 -7.06 26.10
C GLY A 165 -5.29 -7.31 25.50
N HIS A 166 -5.27 -7.48 24.18
CA HIS A 166 -4.06 -7.69 23.39
C HIS A 166 -3.54 -6.38 22.83
N TYR A 167 -2.22 -6.21 22.89
CA TYR A 167 -1.54 -5.02 22.41
C TYR A 167 -0.33 -5.37 21.56
N VAL A 168 -0.05 -4.49 20.59
CA VAL A 168 1.17 -4.53 19.78
C VAL A 168 2.06 -3.36 20.19
N LEU A 169 3.27 -3.69 20.63
CA LEU A 169 4.34 -2.73 20.88
C LEU A 169 5.18 -2.58 19.60
N LEU A 170 5.36 -1.35 19.14
CA LEU A 170 6.30 -0.99 18.08
C LEU A 170 7.37 -0.09 18.67
N LEU A 171 8.64 -0.44 18.42
CA LEU A 171 9.80 0.35 18.78
C LEU A 171 10.48 0.81 17.50
N ARG A 172 10.72 2.11 17.37
CA ARG A 172 11.67 2.67 16.42
C ARG A 172 12.97 2.92 17.16
N THR A 173 14.03 2.26 16.73
CA THR A 173 15.37 2.39 17.29
C THR A 173 16.32 2.96 16.25
N ASP A 174 17.53 3.27 16.68
CA ASP A 174 18.66 3.58 15.79
C ASP A 174 19.12 2.38 14.93
N ARG A 175 18.74 1.16 15.32
CA ARG A 175 19.08 -0.08 14.60
C ARG A 175 17.94 -0.61 13.72
N GLY A 176 16.77 0.01 13.76
CA GLY A 176 15.62 -0.34 12.93
C GLY A 176 14.29 -0.36 13.69
N LEU A 177 13.32 -1.09 13.13
CA LEU A 177 12.02 -1.30 13.77
C LEU A 177 11.99 -2.65 14.47
N ALA A 178 11.46 -2.67 15.69
CA ALA A 178 11.21 -3.88 16.44
C ALA A 178 9.74 -3.94 16.85
N ARG A 179 9.18 -5.16 16.91
CA ARG A 179 7.78 -5.37 17.29
C ARG A 179 7.66 -6.49 18.30
N ALA A 180 6.77 -6.30 19.27
CA ALA A 180 6.42 -7.32 20.24
C ALA A 180 4.91 -7.29 20.51
N ARG A 181 4.38 -8.40 21.03
CA ARG A 181 2.98 -8.52 21.43
C ARG A 181 2.92 -8.83 22.91
N PHE A 182 1.99 -8.21 23.62
CA PHE A 182 1.75 -8.51 25.04
C PHE A 182 0.26 -8.46 25.37
N VAL A 183 -0.09 -9.06 26.51
CA VAL A 183 -1.46 -9.10 27.04
C VAL A 183 -1.51 -8.31 28.35
N ARG A 184 -2.44 -7.36 28.45
CA ARG A 184 -2.79 -6.66 29.69
C ARG A 184 -3.93 -7.40 30.39
N ARG A 185 -3.73 -7.74 31.67
CA ARG A 185 -4.72 -8.44 32.50
C ARG A 185 -5.60 -7.59 33.38
#